data_AF-A0A816NKA0-F1
#
_entry.id   AF-A0A816NKA0-F1
#
_cell.length_a   1.000
_cell.length_b   1.000
_cell.length_c   1.000
_cell.angle_alpha   90.00
_cell.angle_beta   90.00
_cell.angle_gamma   90.00
#
_symmetry.space_group_name_H-M   'P 1'
#
loop_
_entity.id
_entity.type
_entity.pdbx_description
1 polymer ?
#
loop_
_entity_poly.entity_id
_entity_poly.type
_entity_poly.pdbx_seq_one_letter_code
_entity_poly.pdbx_strand_id
1 'polypeptide(L)'
;MLDKLPDNITAKVHFITHYPELIKRNGSARNYWCQRFEGKHLYFKKLAIRSSNFKNVSFTLAKRRQLRLGLLLSYEKFYRLVDQTISTKSIKSSQLPIEIKLLLAEKQMDSLEYIECQTLIHNHVKYIRNSVFTTALHHGEEIPEFVLLRFILKLNDT
;
A
#
# COMPACT_ATOMS: atom_id res chain seq x y z
N MET A 1 -11.17 -53.23 -3.75
CA MET A 1 -11.50 -51.83 -3.34
C MET A 1 -12.08 -51.01 -4.50
N LEU A 2 -12.01 -51.49 -5.75
CA LEU A 2 -12.61 -50.85 -6.92
C LEU A 2 -14.08 -51.24 -7.15
N ASP A 3 -14.60 -52.24 -6.44
CA ASP A 3 -15.93 -52.85 -6.66
C ASP A 3 -17.12 -52.01 -6.15
N LYS A 4 -16.90 -50.75 -5.80
CA LYS A 4 -17.93 -49.83 -5.26
C LYS A 4 -18.00 -48.48 -5.97
N LEU A 5 -17.34 -48.30 -7.12
CA LEU A 5 -17.50 -47.06 -7.88
C LEU A 5 -18.76 -47.09 -8.75
N PRO A 6 -19.51 -45.98 -8.85
CA PRO A 6 -20.66 -45.88 -9.74
C PRO A 6 -20.24 -45.97 -11.20
N ASP A 7 -21.08 -46.56 -12.06
CA ASP A 7 -20.82 -46.75 -13.49
C ASP A 7 -20.58 -45.44 -14.25
N ASN A 8 -21.08 -44.32 -13.72
CA ASN A 8 -20.91 -43.00 -14.33
C ASN A 8 -20.03 -42.10 -13.44
N ILE A 9 -18.74 -42.05 -13.79
CA ILE A 9 -17.74 -41.30 -13.04
C ILE A 9 -17.67 -39.87 -13.59
N THR A 10 -17.97 -38.88 -12.74
CA THR A 10 -17.77 -37.47 -13.13
C THR A 10 -16.27 -37.17 -13.32
N ALA A 11 -15.96 -36.24 -14.23
CA ALA A 11 -14.58 -35.81 -14.47
C ALA A 11 -13.84 -35.41 -13.18
N LYS A 12 -14.54 -34.80 -12.22
CA LYS A 12 -13.96 -34.43 -10.91
C LYS A 12 -13.42 -35.65 -10.16
N VAL A 13 -14.14 -36.77 -10.15
CA VAL A 13 -13.74 -38.01 -9.47
C VAL A 13 -12.58 -38.66 -10.22
N HIS A 14 -12.60 -38.67 -11.56
CA HIS A 14 -11.46 -39.13 -12.35
C HIS A 14 -10.20 -38.32 -12.05
N PHE A 15 -10.29 -36.99 -11.94
CA PHE A 15 -9.10 -36.18 -11.66
C PHE A 15 -8.48 -36.45 -10.29
N ILE A 16 -9.24 -36.91 -9.28
CA ILE A 16 -8.70 -37.25 -7.95
C ILE A 16 -7.67 -38.39 -8.04
N THR A 17 -7.80 -39.32 -9.00
CA THR A 17 -6.82 -40.41 -9.16
C THR A 17 -5.44 -39.89 -9.56
N HIS A 18 -5.37 -38.71 -10.19
CA HIS A 18 -4.13 -38.06 -10.61
C HIS A 18 -3.52 -37.16 -9.53
N TYR A 19 -4.24 -36.85 -8.44
CA TYR A 19 -3.75 -35.97 -7.38
C TYR A 19 -2.45 -36.46 -6.72
N PRO A 20 -2.23 -37.76 -6.45
CA PRO A 20 -0.98 -38.24 -5.86
C PRO A 20 0.26 -37.88 -6.70
N GLU A 21 0.18 -38.04 -8.02
CA GLU A 21 1.28 -37.69 -8.94
C GLU A 21 1.47 -36.17 -9.03
N LEU A 22 0.37 -35.43 -9.14
CA LEU A 22 0.38 -33.96 -9.11
C LEU A 22 1.00 -33.41 -7.83
N ILE A 23 0.71 -34.02 -6.67
CA ILE A 23 1.25 -33.59 -5.38
C ILE A 23 2.75 -33.91 -5.29
N LYS A 24 3.18 -35.08 -5.78
CA LYS A 24 4.60 -35.43 -5.85
C LYS A 24 5.39 -34.47 -6.74
N ARG A 25 4.82 -34.06 -7.89
CA ARG A 25 5.49 -33.19 -8.87
C ARG A 25 5.44 -31.71 -8.51
N ASN A 26 4.30 -31.21 -8.04
CA ASN A 26 4.02 -29.78 -7.90
C ASN A 26 3.85 -29.34 -6.42
N GLY A 27 3.94 -30.27 -5.47
CA GLY A 27 3.67 -30.02 -4.06
C GLY A 27 2.18 -29.96 -3.74
N SER A 28 1.84 -29.39 -2.58
CA SER A 28 0.45 -29.32 -2.10
C SER A 28 -0.51 -28.70 -3.14
N ALA A 29 -1.75 -29.20 -3.20
CA ALA A 29 -2.82 -28.63 -4.03
C ALA A 29 -3.10 -27.15 -3.79
N ARG A 30 -2.75 -26.65 -2.61
CA ARG A 30 -2.81 -25.23 -2.27
C ARG A 30 -1.90 -24.36 -3.14
N ASN A 31 -0.82 -24.91 -3.69
CA ASN A 31 0.13 -24.15 -4.49
C ASN A 31 -0.41 -23.86 -5.90
N TYR A 32 -1.31 -24.70 -6.41
CA TYR A 32 -1.83 -24.62 -7.78
C TYR A 32 -3.36 -24.45 -7.86
N TRP A 33 -4.06 -24.30 -6.73
CA TRP A 33 -5.49 -24.01 -6.75
C TRP A 33 -5.80 -22.58 -7.24
N CYS A 34 -6.97 -22.39 -7.85
CA CYS A 34 -7.36 -21.09 -8.39
C CYS A 34 -7.97 -20.12 -7.37
N GLN A 35 -8.18 -20.55 -6.12
CA GLN A 35 -8.92 -19.76 -5.12
C GLN A 35 -8.28 -18.38 -4.85
N ARG A 36 -6.95 -18.27 -4.88
CA ARG A 36 -6.25 -16.99 -4.68
C ARG A 36 -6.49 -16.03 -5.84
N PHE A 37 -6.56 -16.55 -7.07
CA PHE A 37 -6.88 -15.75 -8.25
C PHE A 37 -8.33 -15.26 -8.17
N GLU A 38 -9.27 -16.13 -7.81
CA GLU A 38 -10.68 -15.76 -7.62
C GLU A 38 -10.85 -14.67 -6.54
N GLY A 39 -10.17 -14.82 -5.40
CA GLY A 39 -10.18 -13.82 -4.33
C GLY A 39 -9.63 -12.46 -4.79
N LYS A 40 -8.54 -12.44 -5.58
CA LYS A 40 -8.02 -11.20 -6.17
C LYS A 40 -8.99 -10.61 -7.20
N HIS A 41 -9.69 -11.45 -7.95
CA HIS A 41 -10.65 -11.04 -8.97
C HIS A 41 -11.89 -10.37 -8.36
N LEU A 42 -12.30 -10.76 -7.14
CA LEU A 42 -13.44 -10.16 -6.43
C LEU A 42 -13.28 -8.64 -6.26
N TYR A 43 -12.06 -8.16 -5.94
CA TYR A 43 -11.77 -6.72 -5.85
C TYR A 43 -12.08 -6.01 -7.17
N PHE A 44 -11.62 -6.58 -8.29
CA PHE A 44 -11.83 -6.02 -9.61
C PHE A 44 -13.30 -6.03 -10.03
N LYS A 45 -14.08 -7.09 -9.71
CA LYS A 45 -15.53 -7.14 -9.95
C LYS A 45 -16.26 -6.00 -9.23
N LYS A 46 -16.00 -5.83 -7.93
CA LYS A 46 -16.61 -4.75 -7.13
C LYS A 46 -16.23 -3.37 -7.66
N LEU A 47 -14.99 -3.21 -8.13
CA LEU A 47 -14.51 -1.95 -8.66
C LEU A 47 -15.08 -1.63 -10.04
N ALA A 48 -15.25 -2.65 -10.90
CA ALA A 48 -15.85 -2.48 -12.22
C ALA A 48 -17.30 -2.01 -12.13
N ILE A 49 -18.08 -2.60 -11.21
CA ILE A 49 -19.47 -2.19 -10.94
C ILE A 49 -19.53 -0.74 -10.46
N ARG A 50 -18.65 -0.35 -9.52
CA ARG A 50 -18.63 1.01 -8.95
C ARG A 50 -18.08 2.08 -9.88
N SER A 51 -17.21 1.72 -10.83
CA SER A 51 -16.50 2.70 -11.65
C SER A 51 -17.35 3.31 -12.77
N SER A 52 -18.47 2.68 -13.13
CA SER A 52 -19.38 3.11 -14.22
C SER A 52 -18.69 3.47 -15.55
N ASN A 53 -17.48 2.95 -15.79
CA ASN A 53 -16.71 3.19 -17.01
C ASN A 53 -16.77 1.95 -17.90
N PHE A 54 -17.56 2.02 -18.97
CA PHE A 54 -17.78 0.90 -19.88
C PHE A 54 -16.88 0.91 -21.12
N LYS A 55 -16.13 2.01 -21.35
CA LYS A 55 -15.30 2.16 -22.55
C LYS A 55 -13.93 1.47 -22.42
N ASN A 56 -13.30 1.58 -21.24
CA ASN A 56 -12.02 0.92 -20.98
C ASN A 56 -11.91 0.49 -19.51
N VAL A 57 -12.73 -0.49 -19.14
CA VAL A 57 -12.80 -1.04 -17.77
C VAL A 57 -11.41 -1.50 -17.31
N SER A 58 -10.70 -2.27 -18.13
CA SER A 58 -9.40 -2.86 -17.79
C SER A 58 -8.34 -1.81 -17.43
N PHE A 59 -8.26 -0.71 -18.18
CA PHE A 59 -7.34 0.37 -17.87
C PHE A 59 -7.64 1.03 -16.53
N THR A 60 -8.92 1.33 -16.26
CA THR A 60 -9.32 1.94 -14.99
C THR A 60 -9.06 1.01 -13.80
N LEU A 61 -9.36 -0.28 -13.94
CA LEU A 61 -9.07 -1.29 -12.93
C LEU A 61 -7.57 -1.41 -12.65
N ALA A 62 -6.75 -1.44 -13.70
CA ALA A 62 -5.29 -1.53 -13.58
C ALA A 62 -4.71 -0.29 -12.88
N LYS A 63 -5.11 0.91 -13.31
CA LYS A 63 -4.65 2.19 -12.72
C LYS A 63 -5.00 2.29 -11.24
N ARG A 64 -6.25 1.99 -10.87
CA ARG A 64 -6.68 1.99 -9.46
C ARG A 64 -5.95 0.95 -8.62
N ARG A 65 -5.70 -0.24 -9.17
CA ARG A 65 -4.91 -1.28 -8.47
C ARG A 65 -3.47 -0.84 -8.24
N GLN A 66 -2.84 -0.19 -9.22
CA GLN A 66 -1.47 0.34 -9.11
C GLN A 66 -1.39 1.42 -8.03
N LEU A 67 -2.34 2.37 -8.01
CA LEU A 67 -2.40 3.40 -6.97
C LEU A 67 -2.55 2.80 -5.56
N ARG A 68 -3.48 1.84 -5.40
CA ARG A 68 -3.68 1.14 -4.12
C ARG A 68 -2.44 0.34 -3.70
N LEU A 69 -1.75 -0.28 -4.65
CA LEU A 69 -0.49 -0.98 -4.36
C LEU A 69 0.59 -0.02 -3.90
N GLY A 70 0.74 1.13 -4.57
CA GLY A 70 1.68 2.18 -4.16
C GLY A 70 1.43 2.66 -2.74
N LEU A 71 0.16 2.88 -2.37
CA LEU A 71 -0.21 3.24 -1.00
C LEU A 71 0.19 2.15 0.00
N LEU A 72 -0.19 0.89 -0.24
CA LEU A 72 0.14 -0.22 0.67
C LEU A 72 1.66 -0.35 0.86
N LEU A 73 2.43 -0.25 -0.24
CA LEU A 73 3.89 -0.30 -0.19
C LEU A 73 4.51 0.90 0.53
N SER A 74 3.86 2.07 0.51
CA SER A 74 4.31 3.24 1.28
C SER A 74 3.98 3.14 2.77
N TYR A 75 3.01 2.32 3.16
CA TYR A 75 2.53 2.20 4.55
C TYR A 75 3.18 1.02 5.30
N GLU A 76 3.61 -0.01 4.59
CA GLU A 76 4.21 -1.22 5.17
C GLU A 76 5.72 -1.06 5.43
N LYS A 77 6.14 -1.40 6.66
CA LYS A 77 7.54 -1.41 7.14
C LYS A 77 8.38 -2.57 6.54
N PHE A 78 8.14 -2.96 5.29
CA PHE A 78 8.69 -4.20 4.72
C PHE A 78 10.12 -4.06 4.17
N TYR A 79 10.63 -2.83 4.01
CA TYR A 79 12.02 -2.57 3.59
C TYR A 79 12.77 -1.83 4.69
N ARG A 80 13.55 -2.54 5.54
CA ARG A 80 14.42 -1.89 6.54
C ARG A 80 15.58 -1.15 5.86
N LEU A 81 15.42 0.14 5.59
CA LEU A 81 16.53 1.07 5.38
C LEU A 81 16.57 2.09 6.52
N VAL A 82 17.75 2.21 7.12
CA VAL A 82 18.06 3.11 8.25
C VAL A 82 17.73 4.56 7.86
N ASP A 83 17.15 5.33 8.78
CA ASP A 83 16.81 6.74 8.57
C ASP A 83 18.06 7.54 8.18
N GLN A 84 17.98 8.28 7.07
CA GLN A 84 19.06 9.14 6.56
C GLN A 84 18.48 10.52 6.23
N THR A 85 19.08 11.57 6.78
CA THR A 85 18.78 12.96 6.42
C THR A 85 19.77 13.43 5.37
N ILE A 86 19.29 13.92 4.22
CA ILE A 86 20.13 14.49 3.17
C ILE A 86 19.78 15.98 3.04
N SER A 87 20.77 16.81 3.39
CA SER A 87 20.76 18.29 3.46
C SER A 87 19.97 18.90 4.62
N THR A 88 20.70 19.53 5.55
CA THR A 88 20.20 20.19 6.75
C THR A 88 20.55 21.67 6.72
N LYS A 89 19.57 22.55 6.96
CA LYS A 89 19.81 23.97 7.25
C LYS A 89 19.21 24.28 8.62
N SER A 90 20.05 24.76 9.54
CA SER A 90 19.56 25.25 10.84
C SER A 90 18.73 26.52 10.64
N ILE A 91 17.53 26.54 11.22
CA ILE A 91 16.61 27.67 11.21
C ILE A 91 16.19 27.97 12.65
N LYS A 92 16.35 29.24 13.05
CA LYS A 92 15.86 29.72 14.35
C LYS A 92 14.34 29.81 14.34
N SER A 93 13.69 29.55 15.48
CA SER A 93 12.22 29.60 15.59
C SER A 93 11.63 30.91 15.08
N SER A 94 12.36 32.04 15.21
CA SER A 94 11.94 33.36 14.74
C SER A 94 11.66 33.44 13.23
N GLN A 95 12.35 32.64 12.42
CA GLN A 95 12.24 32.65 10.95
C GLN A 95 11.14 31.73 10.40
N LEU A 96 10.45 30.96 11.26
CA LEU A 96 9.35 30.11 10.83
C LEU A 96 8.07 30.93 10.51
N PRO A 97 7.32 30.56 9.47
CA PRO A 97 5.99 31.10 9.20
C PRO A 97 5.06 31.01 10.43
N ILE A 98 4.22 32.03 10.62
CA ILE A 98 3.32 32.16 11.78
C ILE A 98 2.38 30.96 11.94
N GLU A 99 1.87 30.43 10.82
CA GLU A 99 1.00 29.25 10.78
C GLU A 99 1.64 28.02 11.43
N ILE A 100 2.94 27.83 11.20
CA ILE A 100 3.68 26.68 11.73
C ILE A 100 3.98 26.88 13.21
N LYS A 101 4.27 28.12 13.64
CA LYS A 101 4.47 28.46 15.06
C LYS A 101 3.23 28.15 15.89
N LEU A 102 2.04 28.52 15.39
CA LEU A 102 0.77 28.22 16.05
C LEU A 102 0.56 26.70 16.18
N LEU A 103 0.82 25.94 15.11
CA LEU A 103 0.65 24.49 15.10
C LEU A 103 1.65 23.75 16.01
N LEU A 104 2.88 24.26 16.14
CA LEU A 104 3.89 23.72 17.07
C LEU A 104 3.50 23.98 18.54
N ALA A 105 2.98 25.16 18.84
CA ALA A 105 2.48 25.52 20.16
C ALA A 105 1.27 24.65 20.56
N GLU A 106 0.34 24.38 19.64
CA GLU A 106 -0.77 23.46 19.86
C GLU A 106 -0.32 22.02 20.13
N LYS A 107 0.80 21.59 19.53
CA LYS A 107 1.36 20.24 19.68
C LYS A 107 2.34 20.09 20.85
N GLN A 108 2.57 21.14 21.65
CA GLN A 108 3.53 21.16 22.77
C GLN A 108 4.96 20.77 22.35
N MET A 109 5.39 21.18 21.15
CA MET A 109 6.70 20.84 20.58
C MET A 109 7.54 22.12 20.40
N ASP A 110 7.72 22.89 21.47
CA ASP A 110 8.47 24.15 21.42
C ASP A 110 9.97 23.91 21.67
N SER A 111 10.76 23.80 20.61
CA SER A 111 12.23 23.90 20.70
C SER A 111 12.75 25.28 20.28
N LEU A 112 13.92 25.65 20.79
CA LEU A 112 14.60 26.91 20.46
C LEU A 112 15.18 26.89 19.03
N GLU A 113 15.60 25.71 18.58
CA GLU A 113 16.21 25.50 17.27
C GLU A 113 15.51 24.37 16.52
N TYR A 114 15.25 24.60 15.23
CA TYR A 114 14.72 23.61 14.30
C TYR A 114 15.68 23.47 13.13
N ILE A 115 15.86 22.25 12.64
CA ILE A 115 16.52 22.01 11.37
C ILE A 115 15.46 21.88 10.31
N GLU A 116 15.47 22.77 9.33
CA GLU A 116 14.70 22.59 8.11
C GLU A 116 15.45 21.62 7.19
N CYS A 117 14.75 20.56 6.80
CA CYS A 117 15.27 19.52 5.93
C CYS A 117 14.62 19.64 4.54
N GLN A 118 15.42 19.52 3.49
CA GLN A 118 14.87 19.42 2.13
C GLN A 118 14.31 18.02 1.86
N THR A 119 14.96 17.00 2.44
CA THR A 119 14.52 15.61 2.36
C THR A 119 14.67 14.92 3.71
N LEU A 120 13.67 14.13 4.08
CA LEU A 120 13.67 13.30 5.29
C LEU A 120 13.27 11.89 4.89
N ILE A 121 14.08 10.90 5.24
CA ILE A 121 13.67 9.51 5.19
C ILE A 121 13.27 9.15 6.62
N HIS A 122 11.98 8.89 6.82
CA HIS A 122 11.44 8.46 8.10
C HIS A 122 10.51 7.27 7.86
N ASN A 123 10.70 6.17 8.59
CA ASN A 123 9.95 4.92 8.39
C ASN A 123 9.94 4.47 6.91
N HIS A 124 11.07 4.64 6.22
CA HIS A 124 11.29 4.24 4.81
C HIS A 124 10.51 5.03 3.76
N VAL A 125 9.75 6.05 4.16
CA VAL A 125 9.12 6.99 3.24
C VAL A 125 10.06 8.17 3.06
N LYS A 126 10.45 8.42 1.80
CA LYS A 126 11.21 9.62 1.43
C LYS A 126 10.25 10.79 1.32
N TYR A 127 10.27 11.65 2.32
CA TYR A 127 9.60 12.93 2.34
C TYR A 127 10.47 13.96 1.64
N ILE A 128 9.96 14.55 0.56
CA ILE A 128 10.63 15.62 -0.17
C ILE A 128 9.76 16.86 -0.04
N ARG A 129 10.39 18.02 0.15
CA ARG A 129 9.65 19.28 0.08
C ARG A 129 8.89 19.39 -1.26
N ASN A 130 7.64 19.80 -1.20
CA ASN A 130 6.68 19.90 -2.31
C ASN A 130 6.25 18.57 -2.96
N SER A 131 6.52 17.41 -2.35
CA SER A 131 5.94 16.15 -2.83
C SER A 131 4.52 15.94 -2.29
N VAL A 132 3.71 15.21 -3.05
CA VAL A 132 2.32 14.88 -2.70
C VAL A 132 2.26 13.48 -2.11
N PHE A 133 1.61 13.34 -0.96
CA PHE A 133 1.41 12.08 -0.25
C PHE A 133 -0.06 11.72 -0.15
N THR A 134 -0.33 10.44 0.00
CA THR A 134 -1.69 9.94 0.27
C THR A 134 -1.83 9.72 1.77
N THR A 135 -2.76 10.41 2.43
CA THR A 135 -2.92 10.36 3.90
C THR A 135 -4.04 9.43 4.35
N ALA A 136 -5.15 9.41 3.63
CA ALA A 136 -6.32 8.63 4.00
C ALA A 136 -7.06 8.10 2.75
N LEU A 137 -7.99 7.18 2.97
CA LEU A 137 -8.97 6.78 1.97
C LEU A 137 -10.30 7.38 2.40
N HIS A 138 -10.93 8.14 1.51
CA HIS A 138 -12.22 8.75 1.77
C HIS A 138 -13.27 7.65 2.01
N HIS A 139 -14.04 7.77 3.10
CA HIS A 139 -14.99 6.75 3.54
C HIS A 139 -16.05 6.49 2.46
N GLY A 140 -16.12 5.24 1.97
CA GLY A 140 -17.15 4.76 1.04
C GLY A 140 -16.63 4.44 -0.38
N GLU A 141 -15.69 5.21 -0.92
CA GLU A 141 -15.33 5.12 -2.34
C GLU A 141 -13.91 4.59 -2.62
N GLU A 142 -13.12 4.29 -1.58
CA GLU A 142 -11.69 3.89 -1.73
C GLU A 142 -10.86 4.92 -2.52
N ILE A 143 -11.25 6.21 -2.47
CA ILE A 143 -10.53 7.30 -3.13
C ILE A 143 -9.42 7.79 -2.20
N PRO A 144 -8.15 7.81 -2.66
CA PRO A 144 -7.04 8.35 -1.87
C PRO A 144 -7.14 9.88 -1.73
N GLU A 145 -7.05 10.36 -0.50
CA GLU A 145 -6.88 11.79 -0.19
C GLU A 145 -5.40 12.18 -0.30
N PHE A 146 -5.14 13.25 -1.04
CA PHE A 146 -3.78 13.71 -1.33
C PHE A 146 -3.46 14.99 -0.55
N VAL A 147 -2.28 15.02 0.07
CA VAL A 147 -1.77 16.16 0.83
C VAL A 147 -0.40 16.57 0.28
N LEU A 148 -0.19 17.88 0.14
CA LEU A 148 1.08 18.45 -0.29
C LEU A 148 1.98 18.70 0.93
N LEU A 149 3.20 18.17 0.89
CA LEU A 149 4.19 18.42 1.92
C LEU A 149 4.88 19.76 1.68
N ARG A 150 4.61 20.76 2.52
CA ARG A 150 5.22 22.10 2.38
C ARG A 150 6.53 22.27 3.15
N PHE A 151 6.62 21.72 4.36
CA PHE A 151 7.76 21.92 5.26
C PHE A 151 8.12 20.61 5.99
N ILE A 152 9.42 20.41 6.24
CA ILE A 152 9.94 19.32 7.07
C ILE A 152 10.83 19.95 8.13
N LEU A 153 10.47 19.77 9.39
CA LEU A 153 11.21 20.28 10.54
C LEU A 153 11.68 19.11 11.39
N LYS A 154 12.95 19.12 11.76
CA LYS A 154 13.54 18.21 12.75
C LYS A 154 13.87 19.01 14.01
N LEU A 155 13.49 18.50 15.17
CA LEU A 155 13.89 19.05 16.46
C LEU A 155 15.40 18.85 16.65
N ASN A 156 16.10 19.91 17.05
CA ASN A 156 17.44 19.77 17.59
C ASN A 156 17.31 19.34 19.04
N ASP A 157 17.50 18.04 19.30
CA ASP A 157 17.74 17.56 20.66
C ASP A 157 19.15 18.01 21.06
N THR A 158 19.25 18.98 21.96
CA THR A 158 20.47 19.28 22.72
C THR A 158 20.69 18.24 23.81
#